data_AF-Q0RII9-F1
#
_entry.id   AF-Q0RII9-F1
#
_cell.length_a   1.000
_cell.length_b   1.000
_cell.length_c   1.000
_cell.angle_alpha   90.00
_cell.angle_beta   90.00
_cell.angle_gamma   90.00
#
_symmetry.space_group_name_H-M   'P 1'
#
loop_
_entity.id
_entity.type
_entity.pdbx_description
1 polymer ?
#
loop_
_entity_poly.entity_id
_entity_poly.type
_entity_poly.pdbx_seq_one_letter_code
_entity_poly.pdbx_strand_id
1 'polypeptide(L)'
;MPFLIGIAGPVAVGKSTIARRLGELLSRRPAAPSTGSVTTDGFLQPNLVLERRGILDRKGFPESYDQAALLRFLTAARAGRQVRVPCTRMSTTTWCRAGR
;
A
#
# COMPACT_ATOMS: atom_id res chain seq x y z
N MET A 1 -9.21 8.40 15.41
CA MET A 1 -8.78 7.07 14.90
C MET A 1 -8.70 7.15 13.38
N PRO A 2 -7.66 6.58 12.74
CA PRO A 2 -7.52 6.60 11.28
C PRO A 2 -8.53 5.66 10.60
N PHE A 3 -8.99 6.03 9.41
CA PHE A 3 -9.89 5.22 8.59
C PHE A 3 -9.10 4.54 7.47
N LEU A 4 -9.20 3.21 7.36
CA LEU A 4 -8.52 2.43 6.33
C LEU A 4 -9.50 2.01 5.24
N ILE A 5 -9.14 2.24 3.97
CA ILE A 5 -9.92 1.84 2.79
C ILE A 5 -9.08 0.84 1.99
N GLY A 6 -9.56 -0.39 1.87
CA GLY A 6 -8.94 -1.42 1.03
C GLY A 6 -9.48 -1.37 -0.39
N ILE A 7 -8.61 -1.21 -1.38
CA ILE A 7 -8.96 -1.27 -2.81
C ILE A 7 -8.34 -2.54 -3.38
N ALA A 8 -9.16 -3.54 -3.66
CA ALA A 8 -8.77 -4.83 -4.22
C ALA A 8 -9.29 -5.01 -5.64
N GLY A 9 -8.67 -5.91 -6.40
CA GLY A 9 -9.05 -6.22 -7.79
C GLY A 9 -7.88 -6.72 -8.65
N PRO A 10 -8.14 -7.17 -9.90
CA PRO A 10 -7.13 -7.73 -10.79
C PRO A 10 -5.97 -6.79 -11.12
N VAL A 11 -4.84 -7.32 -11.57
CA VAL A 11 -3.73 -6.52 -12.11
C VAL A 11 -4.26 -5.70 -13.31
N ALA A 12 -3.80 -4.45 -13.46
CA ALA A 12 -4.18 -3.51 -14.52
C ALA A 12 -5.63 -2.96 -14.51
N VAL A 13 -6.51 -3.33 -13.57
CA VAL A 13 -7.89 -2.77 -13.47
C VAL A 13 -7.95 -1.28 -13.06
N GLY A 14 -6.80 -0.63 -12.83
CA GLY A 14 -6.75 0.81 -12.51
C GLY A 14 -6.94 1.16 -11.02
N LYS A 15 -6.71 0.23 -10.10
CA LYS A 15 -6.81 0.45 -8.64
C LYS A 15 -6.06 1.70 -8.17
N SER A 16 -4.83 1.89 -8.65
CA SER A 16 -3.99 3.05 -8.30
C SER A 16 -4.61 4.37 -8.80
N THR A 17 -5.30 4.34 -9.94
CA THR A 17 -6.01 5.49 -10.49
C THR A 17 -7.20 5.86 -9.61
N ILE A 18 -8.02 4.88 -9.21
CA ILE A 18 -9.17 5.11 -8.33
C ILE A 18 -8.71 5.58 -6.96
N ALA A 19 -7.68 4.94 -6.37
CA ALA A 19 -7.13 5.33 -5.07
C ALA A 19 -6.67 6.79 -5.04
N ARG A 20 -5.95 7.22 -6.10
CA ARG A 20 -5.50 8.61 -6.23
C ARG A 20 -6.67 9.57 -6.37
N ARG A 21 -7.63 9.26 -7.25
CA ARG A 21 -8.82 10.11 -7.46
C ARG A 21 -9.65 10.24 -6.18
N LEU A 22 -9.83 9.16 -5.42
CA LEU A 22 -10.53 9.19 -4.15
C LEU A 22 -9.81 10.08 -3.13
N GLY A 23 -8.48 9.97 -3.02
CA GLY A 23 -7.67 10.84 -2.16
C GLY A 23 -7.78 12.32 -2.55
N GLU A 24 -7.72 12.64 -3.85
CA GLU A 24 -7.92 13.99 -4.37
C GLU A 24 -9.31 14.56 -4.02
N LEU A 25 -10.36 13.74 -4.08
CA LEU A 25 -11.72 14.17 -3.75
C LEU A 25 -11.89 14.41 -2.25
N LEU A 26 -11.34 13.53 -1.41
CA LEU A 26 -11.42 13.65 0.04
C LEU A 26 -10.62 14.84 0.57
N SER A 27 -9.52 15.20 -0.10
CA SER A 27 -8.63 16.31 0.30
C SER A 27 -9.16 17.70 -0.04
N ARG A 28 -10.26 17.83 -0.80
CA ARG A 28 -10.79 19.13 -1.28
C ARG A 28 -11.52 19.97 -0.22
N ARG A 29 -11.81 19.41 0.95
CA ARG A 29 -12.53 20.15 2.02
C ARG A 29 -11.54 20.86 2.96
N PRO A 30 -11.86 22.07 3.47
CA PRO A 30 -11.00 22.80 4.40
C PRO A 30 -10.67 22.04 5.71
N ALA A 31 -11.57 21.15 6.14
CA ALA A 31 -11.38 20.25 7.29
C ALA A 31 -11.07 18.80 6.84
N ALA A 32 -10.49 18.62 5.65
CA ALA A 32 -10.24 17.29 5.11
C ALA A 32 -9.19 16.54 5.93
N PRO A 33 -9.38 15.23 6.15
CA PRO A 33 -8.36 14.39 6.76
C PRO A 33 -7.15 14.27 5.84
N SER A 34 -5.95 14.15 6.43
CA SER A 34 -4.74 13.82 5.67
C SER A 34 -4.89 12.46 5.01
N THR A 35 -4.85 12.42 3.68
CA THR A 35 -4.94 11.17 2.91
C THR A 35 -3.58 10.69 2.46
N GLY A 36 -3.35 9.36 2.53
CA GLY A 36 -2.19 8.70 1.95
C GLY A 36 -2.60 7.39 1.29
N SER A 37 -1.85 6.95 0.28
CA SER A 37 -2.04 5.65 -0.35
C SER A 37 -0.83 4.76 -0.09
N VAL A 38 -1.09 3.47 0.09
CA VAL A 38 -0.08 2.43 0.26
C VAL A 38 -0.43 1.30 -0.70
N THR A 39 0.54 0.81 -1.46
CA THR A 39 0.39 -0.35 -2.33
C THR A 39 0.82 -1.62 -1.58
N THR A 40 0.10 -2.71 -1.80
CA THR A 40 0.46 -4.03 -1.24
C THR A 40 1.74 -4.59 -1.86
N ASP A 41 2.13 -4.10 -3.04
CA ASP A 41 3.35 -4.50 -3.75
C ASP A 41 4.63 -4.24 -2.94
N GLY A 42 4.60 -3.30 -1.99
CA GLY A 42 5.70 -3.07 -1.05
C GLY A 42 5.94 -4.22 -0.06
N PHE A 43 4.95 -5.10 0.12
CA PHE A 43 5.04 -6.28 1.00
C PHE A 43 5.39 -7.54 0.23
N LEU A 44 5.69 -7.45 -1.06
CA LEU A 44 6.11 -8.60 -1.85
C LEU A 44 7.49 -9.08 -1.39
N GLN A 45 7.67 -10.39 -1.30
CA GLN A 45 8.98 -10.95 -0.98
C GLN A 45 9.99 -10.66 -2.09
N PRO A 46 11.29 -10.49 -1.77
CA PRO A 46 12.33 -10.30 -2.77
C PRO A 46 12.35 -11.45 -3.78
N ASN A 47 12.68 -11.16 -5.05
CA ASN A 47 12.73 -12.18 -6.11
C ASN A 47 13.60 -13.39 -5.70
N LEU A 48 14.74 -13.17 -5.02
CA LEU A 48 15.62 -14.23 -4.52
C LEU A 48 14.92 -15.21 -3.55
N VAL A 49 13.93 -14.75 -2.79
CA VAL A 49 13.14 -15.60 -1.89
C VAL A 49 12.08 -16.36 -2.68
N LEU A 50 11.46 -15.70 -3.67
CA LEU A 50 10.48 -16.33 -4.56
C LEU A 50 11.11 -17.44 -5.43
N GLU A 51 12.32 -17.21 -5.94
CA GLU A 51 13.12 -18.18 -6.71
C GLU A 51 13.45 -19.41 -5.87
N ARG A 52 13.97 -19.19 -4.65
CA ARG A 52 14.28 -20.28 -3.71
C ARG A 52 13.06 -21.12 -3.33
N ARG A 53 11.87 -20.52 -3.35
CA ARG A 53 10.60 -21.18 -3.05
C ARG A 53 9.93 -21.77 -4.30
N GLY A 54 10.46 -21.52 -5.50
CA GLY A 54 9.86 -21.98 -6.75
C GLY A 54 8.47 -21.38 -7.04
N ILE A 55 8.17 -20.19 -6.51
CA ILE A 55 6.85 -19.53 -6.63
C ILE A 55 6.91 -18.24 -7.44
N LEU A 56 7.89 -18.12 -8.34
CA LEU A 56 8.11 -16.92 -9.13
C LEU A 56 6.98 -16.66 -10.15
N ASP A 57 6.39 -17.74 -10.65
CA ASP A 57 5.18 -17.78 -11.49
C ASP A 57 3.92 -17.35 -10.73
N ARG A 58 3.90 -17.54 -9.40
CA ARG A 58 2.82 -17.13 -8.50
C ARG A 58 3.05 -15.75 -7.89
N LYS A 59 3.89 -14.92 -8.50
CA LYS A 59 4.12 -13.53 -8.07
C LYS A 59 2.81 -12.74 -8.12
N GLY A 60 2.39 -12.20 -6.98
CA GLY A 60 1.11 -11.50 -6.82
C GLY A 60 0.00 -12.33 -6.16
N PHE A 61 0.24 -13.63 -5.90
CA PHE A 61 -0.62 -14.44 -5.03
C PHE A 61 -0.28 -14.23 -3.55
N PRO A 62 -1.22 -14.52 -2.62
CA PRO A 62 -1.03 -14.31 -1.18
C PRO A 62 0.26 -14.90 -0.59
N GLU A 63 0.77 -16.00 -1.15
CA GLU A 63 1.98 -16.69 -0.70
C GLU A 63 3.28 -15.94 -1.08
N SER A 64 3.22 -15.07 -2.09
CA SER A 64 4.34 -14.24 -2.53
C SER A 64 4.53 -12.97 -1.68
N TYR A 65 3.59 -12.66 -0.79
CA TYR A 65 3.66 -11.52 0.12
C TYR A 65 4.17 -11.94 1.51
N ASP A 66 4.83 -11.03 2.21
CA ASP A 66 5.03 -11.12 3.65
C ASP A 66 3.72 -10.77 4.37
N GLN A 67 2.87 -11.78 4.54
CA GLN A 67 1.59 -11.68 5.23
C GLN A 67 1.73 -11.16 6.67
N ALA A 68 2.81 -11.56 7.35
CA ALA A 68 3.06 -11.15 8.72
C ALA A 68 3.41 -9.65 8.78
N ALA A 69 4.21 -9.14 7.85
CA ALA A 69 4.49 -7.71 7.73
C ALA A 69 3.24 -6.91 7.38
N LEU A 70 2.40 -7.41 6.48
CA LEU A 70 1.14 -6.76 6.12
C LEU A 70 0.18 -6.66 7.32
N LEU A 71 0.00 -7.75 8.07
CA LEU A 71 -0.83 -7.76 9.28
C LEU A 71 -0.29 -6.80 10.35
N ARG A 72 1.03 -6.81 10.61
CA ARG A 72 1.66 -5.86 11.54
C ARG A 72 1.43 -4.42 11.10
N PHE A 73 1.52 -4.13 9.80
CA PHE A 73 1.25 -2.82 9.25
C PHE A 73 -0.21 -2.39 9.48
N LEU A 74 -1.19 -3.25 9.16
CA LEU A 74 -2.61 -2.96 9.33
C LEU A 74 -2.97 -2.72 10.80
N THR A 75 -2.45 -3.55 11.71
CA THR A 75 -2.69 -3.39 13.15
C THR A 75 -2.08 -2.08 13.68
N ALA A 76 -0.84 -1.76 13.29
CA ALA A 76 -0.18 -0.51 13.68
C ALA A 76 -0.89 0.73 13.11
N ALA A 77 -1.31 0.66 11.84
CA ALA A 77 -2.04 1.73 11.17
C ALA A 77 -3.39 1.97 11.85
N ARG A 78 -4.16 0.92 12.14
CA ARG A 78 -5.46 1.04 12.85
C ARG A 78 -5.29 1.63 14.25
N ALA A 79 -4.20 1.30 14.94
CA ALA A 79 -3.86 1.86 16.25
C ALA A 79 -3.38 3.32 16.22
N GLY A 80 -3.23 3.93 15.03
CA GLY A 80 -2.78 5.32 14.89
C GLY A 80 -1.29 5.52 15.20
N ARG A 81 -0.48 4.45 15.18
CA ARG A 81 0.97 4.54 15.39
C ARG A 81 1.66 5.00 14.11
N GLN A 82 2.84 5.59 14.22
CA GLN A 82 3.69 5.81 13.06
C GLN A 82 4.10 4.45 12.47
N VAL A 83 3.86 4.27 11.18
CA VAL A 83 4.16 3.02 10.46
C VAL A 83 5.08 3.34 9.29
N ARG A 84 6.16 2.57 9.14
CA ARG A 84 7.01 2.63 7.96
C ARG A 84 6.38 1.82 6.85
N VAL A 85 6.28 2.44 5.67
CA VAL A 85 5.72 1.80 4.48
C VAL A 85 6.85 1.56 3.48
N PRO A 86 7.02 0.34 2.97
CA PRO A 86 7.92 0.10 1.85
C PRO A 86 7.41 0.87 0.62
N CYS A 87 8.17 1.85 0.15
CA CYS A 87 7.85 2.59 -1.07
C CYS A 87 8.43 1.84 -2.27
N THR A 88 7.62 0.99 -2.91
CA THR A 88 7.94 0.51 -4.26
C THR A 88 7.54 1.59 -5.26
N ARG A 89 8.53 2.32 -5.75
CA ARG A 89 8.34 3.43 -6.70
C ARG A 89 7.86 2.89 -8.06
N MET A 90 6.55 2.86 -8.26
CA MET A 90 5.92 2.82 -9.58
C MET A 90 5.29 4.20 -9.83
N SER A 91 5.79 4.91 -10.84
CA SER A 91 5.45 6.29 -11.24
C SER A 91 6.04 7.43 -10.39
N THR A 92 6.73 8.31 -11.09
CA THR A 92 7.26 9.60 -10.61
C THR A 92 6.10 10.51 -10.25
N THR A 93 6.22 11.22 -9.12
CA THR A 93 5.27 12.24 -8.61
C THR A 93 4.17 11.68 -7.71
N THR A 94 4.46 11.50 -6.41
CA THR A 94 3.60 12.01 -5.31
C THR A 94 4.42 12.02 -4.02
N TRP A 95 4.49 13.19 -3.41
CA TRP A 95 5.22 13.51 -2.20
C TRP A 95 4.66 12.78 -0.97
N CYS A 96 5.47 11.98 -0.29
CA CYS A 96 5.24 11.63 1.12
C CYS A 96 5.92 12.71 1.96
N ARG A 97 5.22 13.82 2.24
CA ARG A 97 5.74 14.86 3.13
C ARG A 97 5.50 14.41 4.56
N ALA A 98 6.52 13.81 5.17
CA ALA A 98 6.61 13.67 6.61
C ALA A 98 6.60 15.09 7.22
N GLY A 99 5.51 15.44 7.90
CA GLY A 99 5.43 16.66 8.69
C GLY A 99 6.35 16.55 9.90
N ARG A 100 7.08 17.65 10.15
CA ARG A 100 7.83 17.94 11.38
C ARG A 100 6.90 17.99 12.59
#